data_AF-A0A6J4GXQ7-F1
#
_entry.id   AF-A0A6J4GXQ7-F1
#
_cell.length_a   1.000
_cell.length_b   1.000
_cell.length_c   1.000
_cell.angle_alpha   90.00
_cell.angle_beta   90.00
_cell.angle_gamma   90.00
#
_symmetry.space_group_name_H-M   'P 1'
#
loop_
_entity.id
_entity.type
_entity.pdbx_description
1 polymer ?
#
loop_
_entity_poly.entity_id
_entity_poly.type
_entity_poly.pdbx_seq_one_letter_code
_entity_poly.pdbx_strand_id
1 'polypeptide(L)'
;MNQALGTWKMIGDKPIWAVSQTNSDAEKDFEELVEINQNEILFFEKNKKTQEKKLTKTEKLVYYNKEKSDAGFSDIILSDGTIWHCMINESSDELRVINIATQGENGVEKIENNNIERFYSKVK
;
A
#
# COMPACT_ATOMS: atom_id res chain seq x y z
N MET A 1 0.63 0.69 14.18
CA MET A 1 0.45 -0.06 12.93
C MET A 1 0.35 -1.59 13.08
N ASN A 2 0.02 -2.15 14.27
CA ASN A 2 -0.18 -3.62 14.40
C ASN A 2 -1.33 -4.14 13.51
N GLN A 3 -2.35 -3.30 13.28
CA GLN A 3 -3.47 -3.62 12.38
C GLN A 3 -3.03 -3.77 10.91
N ALA A 4 -1.92 -3.14 10.50
CA ALA A 4 -1.36 -3.29 9.15
C ALA A 4 -0.64 -4.61 8.93
N LEU A 5 -0.22 -5.31 9.99
CA LEU A 5 0.53 -6.55 9.84
C LEU A 5 -0.32 -7.62 9.13
N GLY A 6 0.28 -8.29 8.15
CA GLY A 6 -0.38 -9.34 7.36
C GLY A 6 -0.25 -9.12 5.86
N THR A 7 -0.98 -9.94 5.11
CA THR A 7 -1.02 -9.88 3.64
C THR A 7 -2.23 -9.09 3.16
N TRP A 8 -2.00 -8.22 2.19
CA TRP A 8 -2.96 -7.32 1.59
C TRP A 8 -2.95 -7.52 0.08
N LYS A 9 -4.13 -7.62 -0.53
CA LYS A 9 -4.31 -7.70 -1.97
C LYS A 9 -4.71 -6.35 -2.53
N MET A 10 -3.97 -5.86 -3.52
CA MET A 10 -4.32 -4.63 -4.24
C MET A 10 -5.63 -4.86 -5.00
N ILE A 11 -6.53 -3.90 -4.91
CA ILE A 11 -7.88 -3.95 -5.54
C ILE A 11 -8.12 -2.75 -6.47
N GLY A 12 -7.16 -1.83 -6.56
CA GLY A 12 -7.16 -0.73 -7.52
C GLY A 12 -6.73 0.62 -6.94
N ASP A 13 -7.06 1.66 -7.69
CA ASP A 13 -6.86 3.08 -7.37
C ASP A 13 -8.15 3.78 -6.91
N LYS A 14 -9.21 3.00 -6.70
CA LYS A 14 -10.52 3.46 -6.21
C LYS A 14 -11.01 2.57 -5.05
N PRO A 15 -11.81 3.11 -4.11
CA PRO A 15 -12.34 2.33 -2.98
C PRO A 15 -13.27 1.19 -3.43
N ILE A 16 -13.42 0.16 -2.57
CA ILE A 16 -14.20 -1.07 -2.87
C ILE A 16 -15.63 -0.77 -3.32
N TRP A 17 -16.28 0.20 -2.69
CA TRP A 17 -17.68 0.55 -2.98
C TRP A 17 -17.87 1.31 -4.30
N ALA A 18 -16.79 1.72 -4.99
CA ALA A 18 -16.89 2.40 -6.27
C ALA A 18 -17.29 1.41 -7.37
N VAL A 19 -18.48 1.62 -7.95
CA VAL A 19 -19.17 0.79 -8.96
C VAL A 19 -18.34 0.54 -10.25
N SER A 20 -17.18 1.20 -10.41
CA SER A 20 -16.30 1.13 -11.60
C SER A 20 -14.90 0.58 -11.33
N GLN A 21 -14.74 -0.38 -10.42
CA GLN A 21 -13.53 -1.22 -10.39
C GLN A 21 -13.45 -2.18 -11.61
N THR A 22 -14.39 -2.09 -12.54
CA THR A 22 -14.37 -2.75 -13.85
C THR A 22 -13.14 -2.29 -14.65
N ASN A 23 -12.04 -3.03 -14.56
CA ASN A 23 -11.39 -3.76 -15.68
C ASN A 23 -9.87 -3.92 -15.55
N SER A 24 -9.16 -3.19 -14.68
CA SER A 24 -7.69 -3.29 -14.64
C SER A 24 -7.18 -4.58 -13.98
N ASP A 25 -7.85 -5.07 -12.93
CA ASP A 25 -7.46 -6.31 -12.26
C ASP A 25 -8.06 -7.56 -12.92
N ALA A 26 -9.13 -7.46 -13.70
CA ALA A 26 -9.69 -8.59 -14.43
C ALA A 26 -8.79 -9.02 -15.61
N GLU A 27 -8.06 -8.08 -16.20
CA GLU A 27 -7.19 -8.32 -17.36
C GLU A 27 -5.80 -8.86 -16.99
N LYS A 28 -5.32 -8.63 -15.76
CA LYS A 28 -4.03 -9.16 -15.31
C LYS A 28 -4.11 -10.67 -15.05
N ASP A 29 -3.12 -11.40 -15.54
CA ASP A 29 -2.93 -12.83 -15.23
C ASP A 29 -2.39 -13.07 -13.79
N PHE A 30 -2.17 -12.02 -13.00
CA PHE A 30 -1.64 -12.07 -11.64
C PHE A 30 -2.38 -11.14 -10.68
N GLU A 31 -2.26 -11.41 -9.38
CA GLU A 31 -2.69 -10.55 -8.28
C GLU A 31 -1.47 -9.83 -7.70
N GLU A 32 -1.61 -8.55 -7.38
CA GLU A 32 -0.58 -7.80 -6.65
C GLU A 32 -0.84 -7.88 -5.15
N LEU A 33 0.16 -8.36 -4.40
CA LEU A 33 0.07 -8.55 -2.96
C LEU A 33 1.16 -7.75 -2.25
N VAL A 34 0.85 -7.27 -1.06
CA VAL A 34 1.80 -6.66 -0.13
C VAL A 34 1.72 -7.40 1.19
N GLU A 35 2.85 -7.84 1.71
CA GLU A 35 2.97 -8.41 3.05
C GLU A 35 3.73 -7.44 3.94
N ILE A 36 3.05 -6.95 4.98
CA ILE A 36 3.61 -6.01 5.94
C ILE A 36 3.98 -6.79 7.20
N ASN A 37 5.25 -6.80 7.54
CA ASN A 37 5.74 -7.35 8.80
C ASN A 37 6.29 -6.20 9.69
N GLN A 38 6.88 -6.55 10.84
CA GLN A 38 7.33 -5.54 11.81
C GLN A 38 8.44 -4.61 11.27
N ASN A 39 9.21 -5.07 10.27
CA ASN A 39 10.43 -4.40 9.81
C ASN A 39 10.41 -4.07 8.32
N GLU A 40 9.60 -4.76 7.54
CA GLU A 40 9.65 -4.76 6.07
C GLU A 40 8.27 -4.81 5.45
N ILE A 41 8.22 -4.36 4.20
CA ILE A 41 7.10 -4.45 3.28
C ILE A 41 7.59 -5.27 2.08
N LEU A 42 6.96 -6.42 1.85
CA LEU A 42 7.28 -7.34 0.77
C LEU A 42 6.20 -7.25 -0.31
N PHE A 43 6.61 -7.03 -1.56
CA PHE A 43 5.70 -6.92 -2.70
C PHE A 43 5.78 -8.20 -3.52
N PHE A 44 4.63 -8.74 -3.90
CA PHE A 44 4.55 -9.97 -4.68
C PHE A 44 3.58 -9.85 -5.85
N GLU A 45 3.86 -10.63 -6.88
CA GLU A 45 2.90 -10.99 -7.91
C GLU A 45 2.52 -12.47 -7.73
N LYS A 46 1.23 -12.76 -7.66
CA LYS A 46 0.72 -14.12 -7.59
C LYS A 46 0.01 -14.48 -8.89
N ASN A 47 0.56 -15.42 -9.65
CA ASN A 47 -0.09 -15.87 -10.89
C ASN A 47 -1.45 -16.51 -10.59
N LYS A 48 -2.52 -16.07 -11.26
CA LYS A 48 -3.88 -16.56 -11.00
C LYS A 48 -4.12 -18.00 -11.46
N LYS A 49 -3.39 -18.45 -12.49
CA LYS A 49 -3.51 -19.81 -13.06
C LYS A 49 -2.67 -20.81 -12.29
N THR A 50 -1.38 -20.53 -12.11
CA THR A 50 -0.42 -21.45 -11.47
C THR A 50 -0.38 -21.31 -9.95
N GLN A 51 -0.94 -20.22 -9.40
CA GLN A 51 -0.86 -19.83 -7.99
C GLN A 51 0.58 -19.56 -7.49
N GLU A 52 1.56 -19.52 -8.39
CA GLU A 52 2.95 -19.19 -8.09
C GLU A 52 3.06 -17.76 -7.57
N LYS A 53 3.68 -17.60 -6.39
CA LYS A 53 3.93 -16.30 -5.74
C LYS A 53 5.38 -15.91 -5.94
N LYS A 54 5.62 -14.80 -6.66
CA LYS A 54 6.95 -14.24 -6.95
C LYS A 54 7.16 -12.96 -6.16
N LEU A 55 8.26 -12.86 -5.43
CA LEU A 55 8.70 -11.62 -4.77
C LEU A 55 9.23 -10.64 -5.84
N THR A 56 8.71 -9.41 -5.87
CA THR A 56 9.10 -8.39 -6.84
C THR A 56 9.87 -7.22 -6.22
N LYS A 57 9.61 -6.90 -4.95
CA LYS A 57 10.29 -5.83 -4.23
C LYS A 57 10.28 -6.08 -2.72
N THR A 58 11.31 -5.59 -2.04
CA THR A 58 11.37 -5.54 -0.58
C THR A 58 11.74 -4.13 -0.17
N GLU A 59 10.99 -3.58 0.78
CA GLU A 59 11.19 -2.26 1.36
C GLU A 59 11.32 -2.38 2.87
N LYS A 60 12.14 -1.52 3.49
CA LYS A 60 12.12 -1.37 4.95
C LYS A 60 10.86 -0.59 5.35
N LEU A 61 10.23 -1.00 6.44
CA LEU A 61 9.13 -0.23 7.03
C LEU A 61 9.71 0.95 7.82
N VAL A 62 9.74 2.13 7.20
CA VAL A 62 10.26 3.37 7.80
C VAL A 62 9.14 4.39 7.97
N TYR A 63 8.87 4.78 9.21
CA TYR A 63 7.91 5.83 9.52
C TYR A 63 8.52 7.22 9.25
N TYR A 64 7.82 8.05 8.49
CA TYR A 64 8.31 9.35 8.06
C TYR A 64 8.33 10.39 9.20
N ASN A 65 7.23 10.52 9.96
CA ASN A 65 7.03 11.65 10.88
C ASN A 65 7.31 11.40 12.37
N LYS A 66 7.97 10.30 12.79
CA LYS A 66 8.46 9.95 14.16
C LYS A 66 7.49 10.08 15.36
N GLU A 67 6.37 10.79 15.27
CA GLU A 67 5.26 10.67 16.19
C GLU A 67 4.67 9.28 15.94
N LYS A 68 4.60 8.49 17.01
CA LYS A 68 4.09 7.12 16.95
C LYS A 68 2.75 7.12 16.23
N SER A 69 2.75 6.49 15.05
CA SER A 69 1.62 5.83 14.41
C SER A 69 0.44 5.73 15.36
N ASP A 70 -0.61 6.48 15.09
CA ASP A 70 -1.90 6.13 15.65
C ASP A 70 -2.29 4.74 15.10
N ALA A 71 -3.15 4.01 15.81
CA ALA A 71 -3.46 2.62 15.46
C ALA A 71 -4.00 2.50 14.02
N GLY A 72 -4.77 3.49 13.57
CA GLY A 72 -5.47 3.52 12.29
C GLY A 72 -4.80 4.31 11.16
N PHE A 73 -3.73 5.07 11.40
CA PHE A 73 -3.02 5.76 10.31
C PHE A 73 -1.53 6.01 10.59
N SER A 74 -0.73 6.15 9.54
CA SER A 74 0.71 6.45 9.61
C SER A 74 1.25 6.97 8.29
N ASP A 75 2.27 7.82 8.35
CA ASP A 75 3.07 8.16 7.17
C ASP A 75 4.32 7.28 7.11
N ILE A 76 4.57 6.65 5.96
CA ILE A 76 5.79 5.89 5.68
C ILE A 76 6.57 6.50 4.53
N ILE A 77 7.87 6.25 4.49
CA ILE A 77 8.74 6.60 3.36
C ILE A 77 9.35 5.34 2.75
N LEU A 78 9.28 5.21 1.42
CA LEU A 78 9.91 4.12 0.68
C LEU A 78 11.32 4.50 0.22
N SER A 79 12.13 3.52 -0.19
CA SER A 79 13.52 3.73 -0.61
C SER A 79 13.70 4.69 -1.79
N ASP A 80 12.66 4.87 -2.61
CA ASP A 80 12.63 5.83 -3.72
C ASP A 80 12.29 7.28 -3.29
N GLY A 81 12.12 7.51 -2.00
CA GLY A 81 11.81 8.82 -1.43
C GLY A 81 10.33 9.16 -1.42
N THR A 82 9.44 8.31 -1.96
CA THR A 82 8.00 8.56 -1.91
C THR A 82 7.47 8.41 -0.49
N ILE A 83 6.64 9.37 -0.07
CA ILE A 83 5.99 9.41 1.25
C ILE A 83 4.52 9.09 1.07
N TRP A 84 4.04 8.12 1.85
CA TRP A 84 2.70 7.56 1.75
C TRP A 84 1.96 7.69 3.07
N HIS A 85 0.78 8.31 3.01
CA HIS A 85 -0.18 8.32 4.10
C HIS A 85 -1.01 7.02 4.04
N CYS A 86 -0.89 6.17 5.06
CA CYS A 86 -1.57 4.89 5.16
C CYS A 86 -2.71 4.99 6.17
N MET A 87 -3.91 4.54 5.80
CA MET A 87 -5.09 4.50 6.65
C MET A 87 -5.72 3.12 6.61
N ILE A 88 -6.05 2.57 7.79
CA ILE A 88 -6.75 1.31 7.94
C ILE A 88 -8.13 1.58 8.51
N ASN A 89 -9.16 0.97 7.94
CA ASN A 89 -10.53 1.12 8.43
C ASN A 89 -10.73 0.43 9.79
N GLU A 90 -11.84 0.73 10.47
CA GLU A 90 -12.12 0.18 11.81
C GLU A 90 -12.18 -1.36 11.83
N SER A 91 -12.69 -1.96 10.75
CA SER A 91 -12.76 -3.42 10.57
C SER A 91 -11.40 -4.08 10.32
N SER A 92 -10.33 -3.30 10.12
CA SER A 92 -8.98 -3.77 9.80
C SER A 92 -8.90 -4.69 8.57
N ASP A 93 -9.78 -4.47 7.60
CA ASP A 93 -9.88 -5.26 6.36
C ASP A 93 -9.67 -4.44 5.08
N GLU A 94 -9.65 -3.11 5.18
CA GLU A 94 -9.28 -2.21 4.08
C GLU A 94 -8.08 -1.33 4.47
N LEU A 95 -7.11 -1.24 3.56
CA LEU A 95 -5.96 -0.34 3.65
C LEU A 95 -6.00 0.62 2.45
N ARG A 96 -6.05 1.92 2.74
CA ARG A 96 -5.91 3.00 1.76
C ARG A 96 -4.54 3.63 1.92
N VAL A 97 -3.83 3.81 0.82
CA VAL A 97 -2.56 4.55 0.82
C VAL A 97 -2.59 5.67 -0.21
N ILE A 98 -2.07 6.82 0.19
CA ILE A 98 -2.05 8.04 -0.63
C ILE A 98 -0.62 8.56 -0.69
N ASN A 99 -0.06 8.75 -1.87
CA ASN A 99 1.24 9.38 -2.01
C ASN A 99 1.09 10.89 -1.80
N ILE A 100 1.64 11.40 -0.70
CA ILE A 100 1.44 12.79 -0.25
C ILE A 100 2.65 13.70 -0.49
N ALA A 101 3.83 13.13 -0.70
CA ALA A 101 5.06 13.88 -0.94
C ALA A 101 6.15 12.99 -1.53
N THR A 102 7.23 13.61 -2.01
CA THR A 102 8.48 12.95 -2.38
C THR A 102 9.65 13.67 -1.71
N GLN A 103 10.56 12.92 -1.12
CA GLN A 103 11.80 13.42 -0.55
C GLN A 103 12.93 13.29 -1.58
N GLY A 104 13.45 14.43 -2.04
CA GLY A 104 14.61 14.53 -2.92
C GLY A 104 15.79 15.22 -2.26
N GLU A 105 16.83 15.52 -3.06
CA GLU A 105 18.05 16.18 -2.57
C GLU A 105 17.80 17.57 -1.97
N ASN A 106 16.80 18.28 -2.48
CA ASN A 106 16.43 19.64 -2.06
C ASN A 106 15.44 19.68 -0.89
N GLY A 107 15.09 18.53 -0.31
CA GLY A 107 14.10 18.40 0.75
C GLY A 107 12.81 17.72 0.29
N VAL A 108 11.70 18.05 0.94
CA VAL A 108 10.42 17.36 0.78
C VAL A 108 9.47 18.21 -0.07
N GLU A 109 9.02 17.63 -1.18
CA GLU A 109 8.07 18.24 -2.10
C GLU A 109 6.69 17.62 -1.88
N LYS A 110 5.72 18.44 -1.43
CA LYS A 110 4.35 17.99 -1.19
C LYS A 110 3.56 17.88 -2.49
N ILE A 111 2.71 16.86 -2.57
CA ILE A 111 1.76 16.68 -3.66
C ILE A 111 0.42 17.25 -3.21
N GLU A 112 0.12 18.46 -3.69
CA GLU A 112 -1.09 19.20 -3.30
C GLU A 112 -2.36 18.71 -4.03
N ASN A 113 -2.21 18.10 -5.22
CA ASN A 113 -3.32 17.64 -6.04
C ASN A 113 -2.95 16.39 -6.85
N ASN A 114 -3.95 15.62 -7.28
CA ASN A 114 -3.80 14.42 -8.11
C ASN A 114 -2.89 13.35 -7.50
N ASN A 115 -2.99 13.18 -6.18
CA ASN A 115 -2.25 12.17 -5.44
C ASN A 115 -2.55 10.77 -5.99
N ILE A 116 -1.50 9.96 -6.11
CA ILE A 116 -1.68 8.55 -6.43
C ILE A 116 -2.28 7.87 -5.21
N GLU A 117 -3.42 7.23 -5.40
CA GLU A 117 -4.07 6.42 -4.39
C GLU A 117 -4.05 4.94 -4.76
N ARG A 118 -3.94 4.09 -3.74
CA ARG A 118 -4.10 2.64 -3.87
C ARG A 118 -4.94 2.12 -2.73
N PHE A 119 -5.74 1.11 -3.04
CA PHE A 119 -6.62 0.45 -2.11
C PHE A 119 -6.26 -1.03 -2.06
N TYR A 120 -6.32 -1.59 -0.85
CA TYR A 120 -6.02 -2.98 -0.59
C TYR A 120 -7.07 -3.59 0.31
N SER A 121 -7.34 -4.89 0.10
CA SER A 121 -8.16 -5.71 0.99
C SER A 121 -7.29 -6.72 1.74
N LYS A 122 -7.59 -6.98 3.00
CA LYS A 122 -6.82 -7.93 3.80
C LYS A 122 -7.09 -9.36 3.36
N VAL A 123 -6.03 -10.13 3.13
CA VAL A 123 -6.13 -11.56 2.83
C VAL A 123 -6.32 -12.32 4.15
N LYS A 124 -7.41 -13.09 4.23
CA LYS A 124 -7.76 -13.93 5.39
C LYS A 124 -7.07 -15.29 5.32
#